data_AF-A0A966PPD8-F1
#
_entry.id   AF-A0A966PPD8-F1
#
_cell.length_a   1.000
_cell.length_b   1.000
_cell.length_c   1.000
_cell.angle_alpha   90.00
_cell.angle_beta   90.00
_cell.angle_gamma   90.00
#
_symmetry.space_group_name_H-M   'P 1'
#
loop_
_entity.id
_entity.type
_entity.pdbx_description
1 polymer ?
#
loop_
_entity_poly.entity_id
_entity_poly.type
_entity_poly.pdbx_seq_one_letter_code
_entity_poly.pdbx_strand_id
1 'polypeptide(L)' 'RLGDDVVRWVTERFGLPLYARVDLLPTADGPIIIELEMTEPSLYVSLGDGAADRFARAVLSR' A
#
# COMPACT_ATOMS: atom_id res chain seq x y z
N ARG A 1 -7.21 -6.87 7.29
CA ARG A 1 -8.13 -5.90 6.63
C ARG A 1 -7.84 -5.99 5.12
N LEU A 2 -8.75 -5.55 4.24
CA LEU A 2 -8.60 -5.72 2.78
C LEU A 2 -7.21 -5.30 2.24
N GLY A 3 -6.64 -4.20 2.74
CA GLY A 3 -5.26 -3.79 2.39
C GLY A 3 -4.19 -4.82 2.75
N ASP A 4 -4.28 -5.48 3.91
CA ASP A 4 -3.33 -6.52 4.33
C ASP A 4 -3.44 -7.77 3.44
N ASP A 5 -4.66 -8.10 3.00
CA ASP A 5 -4.90 -9.23 2.11
C ASP A 5 -4.33 -8.97 0.71
N VAL A 6 -4.41 -7.72 0.23
CA VAL A 6 -3.74 -7.30 -1.01
C VAL A 6 -2.22 -7.39 -0.89
N VAL A 7 -1.64 -6.89 0.20
CA VAL A 7 -0.18 -6.97 0.42
C VAL A 7 0.28 -8.43 0.47
N ARG A 8 -0.50 -9.33 1.08
CA ARG A 8 -0.22 -10.77 1.08
C ARG A 8 -0.23 -11.35 -0.34
N TRP A 9 -1.28 -11.09 -1.12
CA TRP A 9 -1.39 -11.56 -2.50
C TRP A 9 -0.25 -11.07 -3.38
N VAL A 10 0.13 -9.78 -3.26
CA VAL A 10 1.27 -9.20 -3.97
C VAL A 10 2.58 -9.90 -3.56
N THR A 11 2.76 -10.12 -2.25
CA THR A 11 3.95 -10.78 -1.71
C THR A 11 4.13 -12.19 -2.25
N GLU A 12 3.05 -12.96 -2.32
CA GLU A 12 3.07 -14.33 -2.86
C GLU A 12 3.41 -14.36 -4.36
N ARG A 13 2.99 -13.35 -5.12
CA ARG A 13 3.15 -13.32 -6.58
C ARG A 13 4.44 -12.66 -7.06
N PHE A 14 4.89 -11.62 -6.36
CA PHE A 14 5.97 -10.73 -6.81
C PHE A 14 7.07 -10.52 -5.75
N GLY A 15 6.92 -11.13 -4.56
CA GLY A 15 7.77 -10.84 -3.39
C GLY A 15 7.31 -9.62 -2.62
N LEU A 16 7.87 -9.43 -1.41
CA LEU A 16 7.45 -8.34 -0.50
C LEU A 16 7.74 -6.97 -1.15
N PRO A 17 6.71 -6.16 -1.46
CA PRO A 17 6.92 -4.84 -2.06
C PRO A 17 7.50 -3.86 -1.05
N LEU A 18 8.27 -2.87 -1.51
CA LEU A 18 8.81 -1.81 -0.63
C LEU A 18 7.68 -0.88 -0.17
N TYR A 19 6.76 -0.64 -1.09
CA TYR A 19 5.57 0.18 -0.94
C TYR A 19 4.51 -0.32 -1.93
N ALA A 20 3.25 -0.06 -1.63
CA ALA A 20 2.14 -0.17 -2.56
C ALA A 20 1.04 0.78 -2.10
N ARG A 21 0.29 1.37 -3.04
CA ARG A 21 -0.96 2.07 -2.72
C ARG A 21 -2.14 1.23 -3.18
N VAL A 22 -3.09 1.02 -2.27
CA VAL A 22 -4.32 0.25 -2.53
C VAL A 22 -5.48 1.22 -2.39
N ASP A 23 -6.08 1.60 -3.52
CA ASP A 23 -7.17 2.55 -3.54
C ASP A 23 -8.50 1.80 -3.46
N LEU A 24 -9.34 2.24 -2.53
CA LEU A 24 -10.61 1.59 -2.20
C LEU A 24 -11.78 2.54 -2.43
N LEU A 25 -12.90 2.01 -2.92
CA LEU A 25 -14.19 2.70 -2.88
C LEU A 25 -15.17 2.02 -1.94
N PRO A 26 -15.98 2.77 -1.16
CA PRO A 26 -17.04 2.18 -0.37
C PRO A 26 -18.19 1.69 -1.27
N THR A 27 -18.79 0.55 -0.92
CA THR A 27 -20.02 0.04 -1.53
C THR A 27 -20.99 -0.45 -0.45
N ALA A 28 -22.22 -0.80 -0.83
CA ALA A 28 -23.22 -1.37 0.08
C ALA A 28 -22.75 -2.71 0.72
N ASP A 29 -21.92 -3.47 0.01
CA ASP A 29 -21.41 -4.78 0.46
C ASP A 29 -20.01 -4.70 1.10
N GLY A 30 -19.46 -3.48 1.25
CA GLY A 30 -18.13 -3.23 1.80
C GLY A 30 -17.17 -2.53 0.83
N PRO A 31 -15.91 -2.25 1.23
CA PRO A 31 -14.95 -1.60 0.35
C PRO A 31 -14.50 -2.53 -0.77
N ILE A 32 -14.37 -1.99 -1.98
CA ILE A 32 -13.79 -2.69 -3.15
C ILE A 32 -12.50 -2.00 -3.58
N ILE A 33 -11.60 -2.75 -4.22
CA ILE A 33 -10.36 -2.21 -4.80
C ILE A 33 -10.69 -1.58 -6.16
N ILE A 34 -10.19 -0.37 -6.40
CA ILE A 34 -10.26 0.28 -7.71
C ILE A 34 -8.91 0.35 -8.41
N GLU A 35 -7.81 0.40 -7.65
CA GLU A 35 -6.47 0.53 -8.20
C GLU A 35 -5.42 -0.06 -7.24
N LEU A 36 -4.34 -0.57 -7.82
CA LEU A 36 -3.12 -0.98 -7.13
C LEU A 36 -1.92 -0.37 -7.85
N GLU A 37 -1.25 0.58 -7.20
CA GLU A 37 -0.05 1.23 -7.73
C GLU A 37 1.21 0.69 -7.00
N MET A 38 2.19 0.20 -7.78
CA MET A 38 3.41 -0.43 -7.24
C MET A 38 4.73 0.15 -7.78
N THR A 39 4.69 1.08 -8.74
CA THR A 39 5.90 1.58 -9.41
C THR A 39 6.17 3.06 -9.13
N GLU A 40 5.16 3.91 -9.27
CA GLU A 40 5.30 5.36 -9.08
C GLU A 40 4.15 5.98 -8.27
N PRO A 41 3.76 5.41 -7.11
CA PRO A 41 2.59 5.90 -6.41
C PRO A 41 2.79 7.25 -5.75
N SER A 42 1.75 8.07 -5.78
CA SER A 42 1.60 9.15 -4.80
C SER A 42 1.29 8.56 -3.43
N LEU A 43 2.28 8.48 -2.54
CA LEU A 43 2.14 7.84 -1.20
C LEU A 43 1.55 8.74 -0.11
N TYR A 44 1.35 10.02 -0.40
CA TYR A 44 0.76 11.00 0.53
C TYR A 44 1.39 11.00 1.95
N VAL A 45 2.71 10.84 2.03
CA VAL A 45 3.44 10.71 3.31
C VAL A 45 3.30 11.91 4.26
N SER A 46 2.84 13.06 3.75
CA SER A 46 2.53 14.24 4.56
C SER A 46 1.22 14.13 5.35
N LEU A 47 0.33 13.18 5.00
CA LEU A 47 -0.99 13.04 5.63
C LEU A 47 -1.01 12.08 6.83
N GLY A 48 0.00 11.23 6.96
CA GLY A 48 0.07 10.22 8.01
C GLY A 48 1.19 10.49 9.01
N ASP A 49 0.88 10.45 10.30
CA ASP A 49 1.87 10.61 11.36
C ASP A 49 3.02 9.61 11.20
N GLY A 50 4.25 10.13 11.11
CA GLY A 50 5.48 9.35 10.92
C GLY A 50 5.54 8.55 9.60
N ALA A 51 4.67 8.82 8.63
CA ALA A 51 4.65 8.07 7.36
C ALA A 51 5.92 8.30 6.55
N ALA A 52 6.44 9.52 6.51
CA ALA A 52 7.71 9.84 5.86
C ALA A 52 8.88 9.03 6.47
N ASP A 53 8.97 8.97 7.80
CA ASP A 53 10.02 8.21 8.48
C ASP A 53 9.89 6.70 8.27
N ARG A 54 8.66 6.17 8.26
CA ARG A 54 8.41 4.74 7.94
C ARG A 54 8.86 4.43 6.52
N PHE A 55 8.53 5.29 5.57
CA PHE A 55 8.94 5.14 4.18
C PHE A 55 10.47 5.20 4.03
N ALA A 56 11.12 6.19 4.63
CA ALA A 56 12.58 6.32 4.61
C ALA A 56 13.27 5.09 5.23
N ARG A 57 12.79 4.58 6.38
CA ARG A 57 13.32 3.35 7.00
C ARG A 57 13.15 2.14 6.09
N ALA A 58 12.01 2.00 5.43
CA ALA A 58 11.77 0.90 4.50
C ALA A 58 12.79 0.94 3.35
N VAL A 59 13.04 2.13 2.78
CA VAL A 59 14.03 2.34 1.71
C VAL A 59 15.45 1.98 2.18
N LEU A 60 15.85 2.43 3.38
CA LEU A 60 17.17 2.14 3.95
C LEU A 60 17.38 0.65 4.31
N SER A 61 16.30 -0.11 4.45
CA SER A 61 16.34 -1.55 4.77
C SER A 61 16.38 -2.48 3.55
N ARG A 62 16.53 -1.92 2.34
CA ARG A 62 16.71 -2.67 1.09
C ARG A 62 18.19 -2.91 0.79
#